data_AF-A0A2V2FFF0-F1
#
_entry.id   AF-A0A2V2FFF0-F1
#
_cell.length_a   1.000
_cell.length_b   1.000
_cell.length_c   1.000
_cell.angle_alpha   90.00
_cell.angle_beta   90.00
_cell.angle_gamma   90.00
#
_symmetry.space_group_name_H-M   'P 1'
#
loop_
_entity.id
_entity.type
_entity.pdbx_description
1 polymer ?
#
loop_
_entity_poly.entity_id
_entity_poly.type
_entity_poly.pdbx_seq_one_letter_code
_entity_poly.pdbx_strand_id
1 'polypeptide(L)'
;MKRFLAVTLAALMLLTAASCGKKQKEETTADSTTDTSETTEATEYTPAEQNWPDGFDYASINLAEYVKLGKYKGLTVTLTTSSEITDADVKKYIEDVRTQHSRSVEITDRGAKDGDELVIDYEGTLDGVAFEGGTATGVTLTLGAGGWIDGFEKGMVGMQVGEVKTIDATFPNPYKNNEDLAGKTVQFKITLHSITETVIPEYNDTFVRENFDYATMAEYEAYVRKTLAEQRQDEIAAEKQSATIAVAVDNAEVLKYPEGVVEDYMAQQIDYVRYYATMYGMSYEDFVSAALGMDTAAYEAEVRKSAEQSVKEELVVWAIAEAENFTISEERRAEELKSLLAYYDYEDLASMCEAYGFSEDYMNRTMTYSIYYVDVMDMLVENATFTGAK
;
A
#
# COMPACT_ATOMS: atom_id res chain seq x y z
N MET A 1 7.80 -18.75 -12.10
CA MET A 1 7.22 -18.42 -13.42
C MET A 1 5.69 -18.45 -13.43
N LYS A 2 4.97 -19.57 -13.34
CA LYS A 2 3.47 -19.58 -13.45
C LYS A 2 2.73 -18.71 -12.40
N ARG A 3 3.18 -18.71 -11.14
CA ARG A 3 2.66 -17.80 -10.10
C ARG A 3 3.06 -16.33 -10.32
N PHE A 4 4.19 -16.10 -10.98
CA PHE A 4 4.72 -14.76 -11.23
C PHE A 4 3.94 -14.09 -12.39
N LEU A 5 3.61 -14.83 -13.46
CA LEU A 5 2.82 -14.30 -14.58
C LEU A 5 1.39 -13.92 -14.17
N ALA A 6 0.72 -14.78 -13.39
CA ALA A 6 -0.59 -14.48 -12.81
C ALA A 6 -0.53 -13.27 -11.85
N VAL A 7 0.57 -13.10 -11.09
CA VAL A 7 0.76 -11.96 -10.18
C VAL A 7 1.13 -10.68 -10.94
N THR A 8 1.90 -10.75 -12.05
CA THR A 8 2.17 -9.58 -12.90
C THR A 8 0.92 -9.13 -13.64
N LEU A 9 0.12 -10.09 -14.15
CA LEU A 9 -1.16 -9.82 -14.79
C LEU A 9 -2.15 -9.25 -13.77
N ALA A 10 -2.20 -9.81 -12.55
CA ALA A 10 -2.95 -9.25 -11.43
C ALA A 10 -2.44 -7.88 -10.99
N ALA A 11 -1.14 -7.60 -10.98
CA ALA A 11 -0.59 -6.27 -10.64
C ALA A 11 -0.92 -5.21 -11.71
N LEU A 12 -0.84 -5.60 -12.99
CA LEU A 12 -1.29 -4.77 -14.12
C LEU A 12 -2.81 -4.49 -14.04
N MET A 13 -3.61 -5.40 -13.48
CA MET A 13 -5.04 -5.20 -13.20
C MET A 13 -5.33 -4.52 -11.84
N LEU A 14 -4.48 -4.70 -10.81
CA LEU A 14 -4.66 -4.19 -9.44
C LEU A 14 -4.20 -2.74 -9.29
N LEU A 15 -3.43 -2.22 -10.24
CA LEU A 15 -3.27 -0.78 -10.41
C LEU A 15 -4.62 -0.08 -10.67
N THR A 16 -5.70 -0.84 -10.95
CA THR A 16 -7.00 -0.25 -11.28
C THR A 16 -8.24 -0.95 -10.67
N ALA A 17 -8.11 -2.11 -10.03
CA ALA A 17 -9.26 -2.86 -9.48
C ALA A 17 -9.47 -2.65 -7.96
N ALA A 18 -9.71 -1.41 -7.51
CA ALA A 18 -10.19 -1.12 -6.16
C ALA A 18 -11.71 -0.91 -6.10
N SER A 19 -12.51 -1.77 -6.75
CA SER A 19 -13.95 -1.82 -6.51
C SER A 19 -14.59 -3.08 -7.10
N CYS A 20 -14.68 -4.13 -6.30
CA CYS A 20 -15.67 -5.18 -6.49
C CYS A 20 -16.23 -5.58 -5.12
N GLY A 21 -17.01 -4.67 -4.53
CA GLY A 21 -17.87 -5.01 -3.40
C GLY A 21 -19.06 -5.85 -3.87
N LYS A 22 -19.15 -7.10 -3.41
CA LYS A 22 -20.34 -7.96 -3.56
C LYS A 22 -21.59 -7.20 -3.09
N LYS A 23 -22.55 -6.95 -3.99
CA LYS A 23 -23.89 -6.42 -3.64
C LYS A 23 -24.64 -7.44 -2.77
N GLN A 24 -24.84 -7.13 -1.48
CA GLN A 24 -25.88 -7.73 -0.67
C GLN A 24 -27.11 -6.80 -0.70
N LYS A 25 -28.28 -7.34 -1.03
CA LYS A 25 -29.57 -6.67 -0.95
C LYS A 25 -29.97 -6.50 0.51
N GLU A 26 -30.20 -5.27 0.96
CA GLU A 26 -31.11 -4.99 2.08
C GLU A 26 -32.06 -3.84 1.72
N GLU A 27 -33.35 -4.14 1.79
CA GLU A 27 -34.44 -3.17 1.88
C GLU A 27 -34.42 -2.60 3.30
N THR A 28 -34.42 -1.27 3.44
CA THR A 28 -35.10 -0.64 4.58
C THR A 28 -35.59 0.75 4.19
N THR A 29 -36.92 0.90 4.26
CA THR A 29 -37.66 2.15 4.23
C THR A 29 -37.46 2.94 5.53
N ALA A 30 -37.11 4.23 5.44
CA ALA A 30 -37.54 5.22 6.43
C ALA A 30 -37.52 6.63 5.83
N ASP A 31 -38.67 7.28 5.93
CA ASP A 31 -39.00 8.64 5.54
C ASP A 31 -38.63 9.61 6.68
N SER A 32 -38.03 10.76 6.36
CA SER A 32 -38.14 11.98 7.17
C SER A 32 -37.60 13.22 6.41
N THR A 33 -38.49 14.18 6.29
CA THR A 33 -38.43 15.54 5.73
C THR A 33 -37.30 16.47 6.21
N THR A 34 -36.69 17.13 5.21
CA THR A 34 -36.18 18.53 5.09
C THR A 34 -35.87 19.39 6.32
N ASP A 35 -34.64 19.94 6.35
CA ASP A 35 -34.44 21.39 6.46
C ASP A 35 -33.17 21.85 5.70
N THR A 36 -33.17 23.12 5.31
CA THR A 36 -32.41 23.71 4.19
C THR A 36 -31.21 24.49 4.73
N SER A 37 -30.00 24.23 4.23
CA SER A 37 -28.85 25.14 4.34
C SER A 37 -27.98 25.03 3.10
N GLU A 38 -27.64 26.20 2.55
CA GLU A 38 -26.95 26.43 1.29
C GLU A 38 -25.74 25.53 1.08
N THR A 39 -25.85 24.64 0.09
CA THR A 39 -24.78 23.79 -0.39
C THR A 39 -24.13 24.50 -1.57
N THR A 40 -22.88 24.91 -1.41
CA THR A 40 -21.99 25.13 -2.56
C THR A 40 -22.00 23.85 -3.39
N GLU A 41 -22.35 23.95 -4.67
CA GLU A 41 -22.38 22.83 -5.62
C GLU A 41 -21.01 22.11 -5.63
N ALA A 42 -20.86 21.09 -4.80
CA ALA A 42 -19.95 20.01 -5.06
C ALA A 42 -20.53 19.31 -6.29
N THR A 43 -19.87 19.44 -7.43
CA THR A 43 -20.18 18.62 -8.60
C THR A 43 -20.07 17.17 -8.17
N GLU A 44 -21.21 16.48 -8.03
CA GLU A 44 -21.25 15.04 -7.80
C GLU A 44 -20.42 14.38 -8.90
N TYR A 45 -19.30 13.77 -8.51
CA TYR A 45 -18.59 12.85 -9.38
C TYR A 45 -19.52 11.66 -9.60
N THR A 46 -20.19 11.67 -10.75
CA THR A 46 -20.70 10.43 -11.33
C THR A 46 -19.46 9.70 -11.84
N PRO A 47 -19.17 8.47 -11.38
CA PRO A 47 -18.20 7.64 -12.07
C PRO A 47 -18.57 7.69 -13.54
N ALA A 48 -17.65 8.16 -14.39
CA ALA A 48 -17.82 7.94 -15.82
C ALA A 48 -18.19 6.45 -15.96
N GLU A 49 -19.17 6.11 -16.81
CA GLU A 49 -19.33 4.73 -17.26
C GLU A 49 -17.91 4.24 -17.51
N GLN A 50 -17.47 3.24 -16.75
CA GLN A 50 -16.05 2.92 -16.57
C GLN A 50 -15.54 2.41 -17.91
N ASN A 51 -15.18 3.36 -18.78
CA ASN A 51 -14.86 3.13 -20.16
C ASN A 51 -13.36 2.93 -20.18
N TRP A 52 -12.98 1.70 -19.84
CA TRP A 52 -11.60 1.29 -19.89
C TRP A 52 -11.10 1.48 -21.32
N PRO A 53 -9.99 2.21 -21.53
CA PRO A 53 -9.40 2.24 -22.86
C PRO A 53 -9.08 0.80 -23.26
N ASP A 54 -9.35 0.41 -24.51
CA ASP A 54 -9.10 -0.94 -25.06
C ASP A 54 -7.60 -1.34 -25.08
N GLY A 55 -6.75 -0.56 -24.40
CA GLY A 55 -5.30 -0.62 -24.47
C GLY A 55 -4.79 -0.11 -25.81
N PHE A 56 -3.51 0.21 -25.86
CA PHE A 56 -2.86 0.59 -27.10
C PHE A 56 -2.34 -0.64 -27.84
N ASP A 57 -2.61 -0.73 -29.15
CA ASP A 57 -2.14 -1.84 -29.98
C ASP A 57 -0.71 -1.60 -30.48
N TYR A 58 0.27 -1.87 -29.60
CA TYR A 58 1.69 -1.77 -29.91
C TYR A 58 2.13 -2.70 -31.05
N ALA A 59 1.42 -3.80 -31.30
CA ALA A 59 1.74 -4.73 -32.38
C ALA A 59 1.41 -4.16 -33.77
N SER A 60 0.58 -3.12 -33.84
CA SER A 60 0.13 -2.49 -35.09
C SER A 60 0.98 -1.30 -35.54
N ILE A 61 1.94 -0.86 -34.74
CA ILE A 61 2.78 0.31 -35.02
C ILE A 61 4.20 -0.06 -35.41
N ASN A 62 4.88 0.86 -36.09
CA ASN A 62 6.31 0.77 -36.34
C ASN A 62 7.08 1.26 -35.09
N LEU A 63 7.44 0.35 -34.18
CA LEU A 63 8.08 0.68 -32.90
C LEU A 63 9.36 1.52 -33.03
N ALA A 64 10.11 1.35 -34.13
CA ALA A 64 11.32 2.12 -34.41
C ALA A 64 11.09 3.64 -34.61
N GLU A 65 9.85 4.07 -34.83
CA GLU A 65 9.48 5.49 -34.86
C GLU A 65 9.25 6.09 -33.48
N TYR A 66 9.02 5.26 -32.46
CA TYR A 66 8.62 5.67 -31.11
C TYR A 66 9.74 5.48 -30.10
N VAL A 67 10.53 4.43 -30.25
CA VAL A 67 11.62 4.11 -29.34
C VAL A 67 12.85 3.63 -30.10
N LYS A 68 14.01 4.09 -29.65
CA LYS A 68 15.30 3.61 -30.10
C LYS A 68 15.95 2.85 -28.95
N LEU A 69 16.10 1.54 -29.14
CA LEU A 69 16.75 0.68 -28.16
C LEU A 69 18.21 1.07 -27.96
N GLY A 70 18.61 1.15 -26.69
CA GLY A 70 20.00 1.24 -26.28
C GLY A 70 20.65 -0.12 -26.08
N LYS A 71 21.66 -0.18 -25.20
CA LYS A 71 22.21 -1.45 -24.75
C LYS A 71 21.20 -2.13 -23.81
N TYR A 72 20.73 -3.31 -24.19
CA TYR A 72 19.88 -4.15 -23.33
C TYR A 72 20.46 -5.55 -23.06
N LYS A 73 21.46 -5.99 -23.83
CA LYS A 73 22.22 -7.24 -23.59
C LYS A 73 23.55 -6.98 -22.91
N GLY A 74 24.03 -7.93 -22.09
CA GLY A 74 25.33 -7.83 -21.42
C GLY A 74 25.36 -6.69 -20.40
N LEU A 75 24.24 -6.46 -19.72
CA LEU A 75 24.10 -5.40 -18.71
C LEU A 75 24.91 -5.74 -17.46
N THR A 76 25.43 -4.72 -16.80
CA THR A 76 26.03 -4.86 -15.47
C THR A 76 25.09 -4.19 -14.49
N VAL A 77 24.51 -4.99 -13.59
CA VAL A 77 23.49 -4.56 -12.65
C VAL A 77 24.04 -4.70 -11.24
N THR A 78 23.94 -3.64 -10.46
CA THR A 78 24.35 -3.63 -9.06
C THR A 78 23.13 -3.93 -8.20
N LEU A 79 23.18 -5.03 -7.45
CA LEU A 79 22.18 -5.39 -6.47
C LEU A 79 22.48 -4.69 -5.14
N THR A 80 21.43 -4.21 -4.49
CA THR A 80 21.45 -3.59 -3.17
C THR A 80 21.14 -4.60 -2.07
N THR A 81 20.42 -5.67 -2.39
CA THR A 81 20.04 -6.71 -1.45
C THR A 81 21.22 -7.68 -1.22
N SER A 82 21.66 -7.78 0.03
CA SER A 82 22.69 -8.74 0.45
C SER A 82 22.15 -10.16 0.51
N SER A 83 22.94 -11.19 0.19
CA SER A 83 22.50 -12.58 0.37
C SER A 83 22.73 -13.11 1.79
N GLU A 84 23.54 -12.41 2.58
CA GLU A 84 23.87 -12.79 3.95
C GLU A 84 22.67 -12.63 4.90
N ILE A 85 22.41 -13.67 5.69
CA ILE A 85 21.48 -13.63 6.83
C ILE A 85 22.29 -13.53 8.11
N THR A 86 22.22 -12.36 8.74
CA THR A 86 22.96 -12.06 9.96
C THR A 86 22.20 -12.53 11.20
N ASP A 87 22.91 -12.65 12.33
CA ASP A 87 22.28 -12.95 13.62
C ASP A 87 21.32 -11.83 14.06
N ALA A 88 21.56 -10.59 13.63
CA ALA A 88 20.68 -9.48 13.88
C ALA A 88 19.33 -9.63 13.16
N ASP A 89 19.33 -10.18 11.94
CA ASP A 89 18.10 -10.46 11.19
C ASP A 89 17.26 -11.53 11.90
N VAL A 90 17.89 -12.63 12.34
CA VAL A 90 17.24 -13.70 13.10
C VAL A 90 16.67 -13.16 14.41
N LYS A 91 17.45 -12.37 15.14
CA LYS A 91 17.00 -11.75 16.40
C LYS A 91 15.82 -10.81 16.18
N LYS A 92 15.86 -9.98 15.14
CA LYS A 92 14.75 -9.06 14.81
C LYS A 92 13.47 -9.84 14.50
N TYR A 93 13.58 -10.86 13.65
CA TYR A 93 12.44 -11.73 13.34
C TYR A 93 11.84 -12.35 14.60
N ILE A 94 12.69 -12.88 15.49
CA ILE A 94 12.23 -13.47 16.76
C ILE A 94 11.58 -12.41 17.65
N GLU A 95 12.09 -11.19 17.71
CA GLU A 95 11.48 -10.11 18.49
C GLU A 95 10.09 -9.73 17.96
N ASP A 96 9.93 -9.64 16.65
CA ASP A 96 8.64 -9.36 16.01
C ASP A 96 7.64 -10.49 16.33
N VAL A 97 8.09 -11.75 16.24
CA VAL A 97 7.29 -12.92 16.63
C VAL A 97 6.91 -12.88 18.10
N ARG A 98 7.83 -12.53 19.02
CA ARG A 98 7.52 -12.39 20.46
C ARG A 98 6.48 -11.31 20.71
N THR A 99 6.60 -10.18 20.00
CA THR A 99 5.66 -9.06 20.11
C THR A 99 4.26 -9.49 19.67
N GLN A 100 4.15 -10.27 18.60
CA GLN A 100 2.88 -10.86 18.16
C GLN A 100 2.28 -11.86 19.16
N HIS A 101 3.10 -12.49 19.99
CA HIS A 101 2.68 -13.39 21.07
C HIS A 101 2.60 -12.69 22.43
N SER A 102 2.56 -11.35 22.45
CA SER A 102 2.33 -10.60 23.66
C SER A 102 0.93 -10.87 24.23
N ARG A 103 0.79 -10.69 25.54
CA ARG A 103 -0.49 -10.81 26.24
C ARG A 103 -0.82 -9.50 26.94
N SER A 104 -2.10 -9.14 26.91
CA SER A 104 -2.64 -8.04 27.68
C SER A 104 -2.94 -8.51 29.09
N VAL A 105 -2.40 -7.81 30.09
CA VAL A 105 -2.64 -8.08 31.51
C VAL A 105 -3.28 -6.85 32.13
N GLU A 106 -4.47 -7.01 32.70
CA GLU A 106 -5.12 -5.93 33.44
C GLU A 106 -4.36 -5.63 34.74
N ILE A 107 -4.13 -4.34 34.99
CA ILE A 107 -3.38 -3.84 36.13
C ILE A 107 -4.32 -3.09 37.08
N THR A 108 -4.36 -3.52 38.34
CA THR A 108 -5.23 -2.96 39.39
C THR A 108 -4.48 -2.59 40.67
N ASP A 109 -3.19 -2.92 40.77
CA ASP A 109 -2.38 -2.83 41.99
C ASP A 109 -1.31 -1.72 41.97
N ARG A 110 -1.19 -0.98 40.87
CA ARG A 110 -0.28 0.16 40.70
C ARG A 110 -0.89 1.27 39.84
N GLY A 111 -0.29 2.45 39.90
CA GLY A 111 -0.64 3.55 38.98
C GLY A 111 -0.11 3.33 37.57
N ALA A 112 -0.68 4.08 36.62
CA ALA A 112 -0.31 4.07 35.21
C ALA A 112 1.17 4.48 35.01
N LYS A 113 1.86 3.82 34.07
CA LYS A 113 3.23 4.14 33.66
C LYS A 113 3.35 4.12 32.14
N ASP A 114 4.43 4.68 31.62
CA ASP A 114 4.72 4.65 30.18
C ASP A 114 4.72 3.21 29.66
N GLY A 115 4.08 2.99 28.52
CA GLY A 115 3.85 1.70 27.87
C GLY A 115 2.54 1.00 28.26
N ASP A 116 1.84 1.45 29.30
CA ASP A 116 0.51 0.93 29.61
C ASP A 116 -0.53 1.43 28.60
N GLU A 117 -1.48 0.58 28.24
CA GLU A 117 -2.72 0.97 27.56
C GLU A 117 -3.77 1.39 28.60
N LEU A 118 -4.30 2.59 28.44
CA LEU A 118 -5.30 3.17 29.32
C LEU A 118 -6.63 3.29 28.60
N VAL A 119 -7.73 2.95 29.27
CA VAL A 119 -9.07 3.36 28.86
C VAL A 119 -9.49 4.53 29.73
N ILE A 120 -9.78 5.68 29.10
CA ILE A 120 -10.11 6.92 29.80
C ILE A 120 -11.37 7.58 29.25
N ASP A 121 -11.99 8.40 30.10
CA ASP A 121 -12.84 9.50 29.65
C ASP A 121 -12.08 10.81 29.88
N TYR A 122 -12.26 11.79 29.01
CA TYR A 122 -11.74 13.12 29.23
C TYR A 122 -12.76 14.20 28.92
N GLU A 123 -12.73 15.28 29.69
CA GLU A 123 -13.53 16.49 29.49
C GLU A 123 -12.59 17.71 29.47
N GLY A 124 -12.44 18.33 28.31
CA GLY A 124 -11.56 19.48 28.06
C GLY A 124 -12.28 20.81 28.25
N THR A 125 -11.62 21.74 28.93
CA THR A 125 -12.11 23.12 29.14
C THR A 125 -11.02 24.16 28.92
N LEU A 126 -11.39 25.26 28.27
CA LEU A 126 -10.59 26.48 28.16
C LEU A 126 -11.25 27.56 29.01
N ASP A 127 -10.54 28.11 29.99
CA ASP A 127 -11.07 29.12 30.92
C ASP A 127 -12.40 28.71 31.59
N GLY A 128 -12.57 27.40 31.85
CA GLY A 128 -13.78 26.82 32.46
C GLY A 128 -14.93 26.57 31.49
N VAL A 129 -14.77 26.83 30.19
CA VAL A 129 -15.78 26.57 29.16
C VAL A 129 -15.35 25.36 28.32
N ALA A 130 -16.25 24.39 28.15
CA ALA A 130 -16.02 23.25 27.28
C ALA A 130 -15.92 23.68 25.81
N PHE A 131 -15.07 23.01 25.04
CA PHE A 131 -14.89 23.28 23.61
C PHE A 131 -15.20 22.04 22.77
N GLU A 132 -15.58 22.26 21.52
CA GLU A 132 -15.92 21.19 20.57
C GLU A 132 -14.71 20.29 20.29
N GLY A 133 -14.92 18.97 20.27
CA GLY A 133 -13.84 17.97 20.16
C GLY A 133 -13.00 17.81 21.42
N GLY A 134 -13.31 18.51 22.52
CA GLY A 134 -12.58 18.44 23.78
C GLY A 134 -13.04 17.33 24.74
N THR A 135 -14.08 16.56 24.41
CA THR A 135 -14.65 15.54 25.29
C THR A 135 -14.86 14.22 24.56
N ALA A 136 -14.46 13.12 25.19
CA ALA A 136 -14.73 11.77 24.69
C ALA A 136 -14.78 10.76 25.85
N THR A 137 -15.46 9.64 25.62
CA THR A 137 -15.58 8.54 26.59
C THR A 137 -15.08 7.22 26.01
N GLY A 138 -14.51 6.36 26.84
CA GLY A 138 -13.99 5.04 26.45
C GLY A 138 -12.81 5.09 25.49
N VAL A 139 -12.03 6.18 25.53
CA VAL A 139 -10.88 6.35 24.65
C VAL A 139 -9.74 5.47 25.13
N THR A 140 -9.20 4.67 24.21
CA THR A 140 -8.01 3.85 24.46
C THR A 140 -6.76 4.58 23.97
N LEU A 141 -5.73 4.65 24.80
CA LEU A 141 -4.43 5.20 24.43
C LEU A 141 -3.28 4.47 25.10
N THR A 142 -2.15 4.37 24.42
CA THR A 142 -0.89 3.88 25.01
C THR A 142 -0.11 5.04 25.59
N LEU A 143 0.15 5.01 26.90
CA LEU A 143 0.84 6.08 27.60
C LEU A 143 2.30 6.18 27.15
N GLY A 144 2.75 7.36 26.74
CA GLY A 144 4.10 7.61 26.26
C GLY A 144 4.34 7.25 24.78
N ALA A 145 3.31 6.80 24.04
CA ALA A 145 3.43 6.52 22.60
C ALA A 145 3.55 7.81 21.77
N GLY A 146 3.13 8.94 22.33
CA GLY A 146 3.00 10.19 21.59
C GLY A 146 1.80 10.16 20.65
N GLY A 147 1.38 11.34 20.22
CA GLY A 147 0.15 11.53 19.43
C GLY A 147 -0.88 12.40 20.14
N TRP A 148 -0.71 12.64 21.44
CA TRP A 148 -1.49 13.61 22.18
C TRP A 148 -0.72 14.93 22.35
N ILE A 149 -1.48 15.99 22.67
CA ILE A 149 -0.92 17.32 22.96
C ILE A 149 -0.01 17.28 24.20
N ASP A 150 0.99 18.17 24.25
CA ASP A 150 1.98 18.14 25.35
C ASP A 150 1.31 18.35 26.70
N GLY A 151 1.74 17.56 27.69
CA GLY A 151 1.15 17.53 29.03
C GLY A 151 0.01 16.52 29.20
N PHE A 152 -0.69 16.12 28.14
CA PHE A 152 -1.84 15.21 28.24
C PHE A 152 -1.45 13.84 28.80
N GLU A 153 -0.51 13.14 28.14
CA GLU A 153 -0.04 11.83 28.60
C GLU A 153 0.70 11.92 29.95
N LYS A 154 1.60 12.91 30.10
CA LYS A 154 2.39 13.10 31.33
C LYS A 154 1.51 13.31 32.57
N GLY A 155 0.35 13.95 32.40
CA GLY A 155 -0.60 14.19 33.49
C GLY A 155 -1.20 12.92 34.08
N MET A 156 -1.27 11.83 33.29
CA MET A 156 -1.88 10.56 33.68
C MET A 156 -0.88 9.59 34.34
N VAL A 157 0.42 9.85 34.26
CA VAL A 157 1.44 9.03 34.92
C VAL A 157 1.17 8.99 36.43
N GLY A 158 1.09 7.78 36.97
CA GLY A 158 0.82 7.49 38.38
C GLY A 158 -0.66 7.45 38.77
N MET A 159 -1.60 7.77 37.88
CA MET A 159 -3.04 7.67 38.17
C MET A 159 -3.45 6.23 38.45
N GLN A 160 -4.32 6.02 39.43
CA GLN A 160 -4.90 4.71 39.75
C GLN A 160 -6.22 4.47 39.00
N VAL A 161 -6.58 3.20 38.80
CA VAL A 161 -7.89 2.83 38.24
C VAL A 161 -9.02 3.43 39.09
N GLY A 162 -9.97 4.10 38.44
CA GLY A 162 -11.08 4.83 39.04
C GLY A 162 -10.74 6.25 39.49
N GLU A 163 -9.49 6.69 39.37
CA GLU A 163 -9.09 8.06 39.73
C GLU A 163 -9.63 9.09 38.73
N VAL A 164 -10.09 10.22 39.27
CA VAL A 164 -10.45 11.41 38.49
C VAL A 164 -9.42 12.50 38.79
N LYS A 165 -8.77 13.01 37.75
CA LYS A 165 -7.70 14.01 37.88
C LYS A 165 -7.83 15.08 36.82
N THR A 166 -7.66 16.34 37.22
CA THR A 166 -7.50 17.45 36.28
C THR A 166 -6.04 17.64 35.93
N ILE A 167 -5.73 17.70 34.64
CA ILE A 167 -4.38 17.87 34.10
C ILE A 167 -4.36 19.06 33.14
N ASP A 168 -3.22 19.72 33.05
CA ASP A 168 -3.00 20.79 32.07
C ASP A 168 -2.34 20.21 30.82
N ALA A 169 -2.84 20.60 29.65
CA ALA A 169 -2.25 20.22 28.37
C ALA A 169 -2.24 21.40 27.40
N THR A 170 -1.22 21.48 26.55
CA THR A 170 -0.98 22.64 25.66
C THR A 170 -1.05 22.22 24.20
N PHE A 171 -1.92 22.89 23.44
CA PHE A 171 -2.02 22.69 22.00
C PHE A 171 -0.78 23.24 21.27
N PRO A 172 -0.36 22.60 20.16
CA PRO A 172 0.76 23.10 19.37
C PRO A 172 0.42 24.47 18.74
N ASN A 173 1.44 25.19 18.30
CA ASN A 173 1.30 26.42 17.54
C ASN A 173 2.17 26.33 16.26
N PRO A 174 1.57 26.26 15.06
CA PRO A 174 0.13 26.34 14.78
C PRO A 174 -0.64 25.04 15.10
N TYR A 175 -1.94 25.15 15.41
CA TYR A 175 -2.86 24.00 15.47
C TYR A 175 -3.89 24.11 14.34
N LYS A 176 -3.66 23.34 13.27
CA LYS A 176 -4.39 23.49 12.00
C LYS A 176 -5.88 23.14 12.09
N ASN A 177 -6.26 22.28 13.04
CA ASN A 177 -7.64 21.81 13.18
C ASN A 177 -8.55 22.84 13.87
N ASN A 178 -7.97 23.75 14.67
CA ASN A 178 -8.72 24.82 15.34
C ASN A 178 -7.76 25.94 15.77
N GLU A 179 -7.74 27.06 15.03
CA GLU A 179 -6.85 28.18 15.30
C GLU A 179 -7.10 28.81 16.69
N ASP A 180 -8.33 28.75 17.20
CA ASP A 180 -8.67 29.31 18.51
C ASP A 180 -8.02 28.54 19.67
N LEU A 181 -7.56 27.31 19.45
CA LEU A 181 -6.86 26.52 20.46
C LEU A 181 -5.33 26.60 20.31
N ALA A 182 -4.81 27.11 19.19
CA ALA A 182 -3.38 27.11 18.90
C ALA A 182 -2.56 27.78 20.00
N GLY A 183 -1.59 27.05 20.56
CA GLY A 183 -0.70 27.53 21.64
C GLY A 183 -1.36 27.76 23.00
N LYS A 184 -2.65 27.44 23.17
CA LYS A 184 -3.34 27.59 24.46
C LYS A 184 -3.13 26.37 25.35
N THR A 185 -2.97 26.63 26.64
CA THR A 185 -3.03 25.61 27.69
C THR A 185 -4.47 25.49 28.17
N VAL A 186 -4.99 24.26 28.19
CA VAL A 186 -6.35 23.91 28.61
C VAL A 186 -6.30 22.88 29.72
N GLN A 187 -7.41 22.75 30.45
CA GLN A 187 -7.57 21.75 31.50
C GLN A 187 -8.40 20.58 31.00
N PHE A 188 -7.88 19.37 31.18
CA PHE A 188 -8.62 18.14 30.95
C PHE A 188 -8.90 17.44 32.27
N LYS A 189 -10.18 17.17 32.54
CA LYS A 189 -10.58 16.27 33.61
C LYS A 189 -10.60 14.85 33.04
N ILE A 190 -9.65 14.03 33.49
CA ILE A 190 -9.49 12.64 33.09
C ILE A 190 -10.13 11.74 34.12
N THR A 191 -10.89 10.74 33.67
CA THR A 191 -11.32 9.59 34.47
C THR A 191 -10.63 8.35 33.92
N LEU A 192 -9.84 7.66 34.75
CA LEU A 192 -9.14 6.44 34.35
C LEU A 192 -9.99 5.20 34.65
N HIS A 193 -10.40 4.44 33.64
CA HIS A 193 -11.25 3.25 33.79
C HIS A 193 -10.47 1.96 33.92
N SER A 194 -9.40 1.78 33.14
CA SER A 194 -8.57 0.59 33.21
C SER A 194 -7.14 0.87 32.79
N ILE A 195 -6.22 0.07 33.33
CA ILE A 195 -4.82 0.02 32.93
C ILE A 195 -4.56 -1.40 32.43
N THR A 196 -3.98 -1.53 31.24
CA THR A 196 -3.60 -2.82 30.65
C THR A 196 -2.13 -2.77 30.25
N GLU A 197 -1.33 -3.71 30.76
CA GLU A 197 0.08 -3.86 30.40
C GLU A 197 0.24 -4.92 29.32
N THR A 198 0.91 -4.56 28.22
CA THR A 198 1.31 -5.53 27.20
C THR A 198 2.58 -6.25 27.66
N VAL A 199 2.47 -7.54 27.97
CA VAL A 199 3.58 -8.37 28.41
C VAL A 199 4.08 -9.19 27.24
N ILE A 200 5.29 -8.86 26.76
CA ILE A 200 6.00 -9.64 25.74
C ILE A 200 6.67 -10.85 26.43
N PRO A 201 6.38 -12.10 26.03
CA PRO A 201 6.96 -13.28 26.65
C PRO A 201 8.47 -13.33 26.45
N GLU A 202 9.20 -13.83 27.45
CA GLU A 202 10.65 -14.07 27.33
C GLU A 202 10.94 -15.13 26.26
N TYR A 203 12.02 -14.92 25.51
CA TYR A 203 12.48 -15.91 24.55
C TYR A 203 13.29 -17.00 25.25
N ASN A 204 12.73 -18.22 25.30
CA ASN A 204 13.35 -19.40 25.88
C ASN A 204 12.77 -20.69 25.27
N ASP A 205 13.34 -21.85 25.60
CA ASP A 205 12.88 -23.16 25.09
C ASP A 205 11.41 -23.48 25.44
N THR A 206 10.87 -22.91 26.52
CA THR A 206 9.44 -23.06 26.86
C THR A 206 8.58 -22.27 25.90
N PHE A 207 8.88 -21.00 25.66
CA PHE A 207 8.20 -20.18 24.66
C PHE A 207 8.22 -20.87 23.29
N VAL A 208 9.36 -21.44 22.89
CA VAL A 208 9.48 -22.14 21.61
C VAL A 208 8.56 -23.37 21.54
N ARG A 209 8.59 -24.24 22.56
CA ARG A 209 7.74 -25.44 22.61
C ARG A 209 6.24 -25.16 22.68
N GLU A 210 5.85 -24.03 23.28
CA GLU A 210 4.44 -23.67 23.46
C GLU A 210 3.83 -23.03 22.20
N ASN A 211 4.65 -22.41 21.35
CA ASN A 211 4.16 -21.63 20.20
C ASN A 211 4.58 -22.20 18.83
N PHE A 212 5.58 -23.09 18.78
CA PHE A 212 6.09 -23.65 17.53
C PHE A 212 6.37 -25.15 17.65
N ASP A 213 6.47 -25.81 16.50
CA ASP A 213 6.80 -27.24 16.40
C ASP A 213 8.31 -27.53 16.57
N TYR A 214 8.96 -26.86 17.54
CA TYR A 214 10.39 -27.01 17.84
C TYR A 214 10.62 -27.20 19.34
N ALA A 215 11.66 -27.95 19.72
CA ALA A 215 11.94 -28.27 21.11
C ALA A 215 12.84 -27.24 21.80
N THR A 216 13.70 -26.55 21.04
CA THR A 216 14.71 -25.62 21.58
C THR A 216 14.83 -24.35 20.75
N MET A 217 15.34 -23.27 21.35
CA MET A 217 15.67 -22.03 20.66
C MET A 217 16.61 -22.26 19.48
N ALA A 218 17.62 -23.12 19.64
CA ALA A 218 18.58 -23.39 18.58
C ALA A 218 17.93 -24.03 17.33
N GLU A 219 16.97 -24.93 17.51
CA GLU A 219 16.20 -25.51 16.41
C GLU A 219 15.34 -24.46 15.70
N TYR A 220 14.66 -23.61 16.48
CA TYR A 220 13.82 -22.55 15.92
C TYR A 220 14.65 -21.48 15.20
N GLU A 221 15.75 -21.02 15.78
CA GLU A 221 16.67 -20.07 15.14
C GLU A 221 17.25 -20.60 13.83
N ALA A 222 17.59 -21.89 13.77
CA ALA A 222 18.05 -22.53 12.54
C ALA A 222 16.95 -22.55 11.47
N TYR A 223 15.70 -22.84 11.85
CA TYR A 223 14.55 -22.73 10.97
C TYR A 223 14.34 -21.29 10.47
N VAL A 224 14.33 -20.31 11.38
CA VAL A 224 14.17 -18.88 11.04
C VAL A 224 15.24 -18.46 10.05
N ARG A 225 16.51 -18.82 10.28
CA ARG A 225 17.60 -18.49 9.37
C ARG A 225 17.38 -19.08 7.97
N LYS A 226 16.91 -20.32 7.89
CA LYS A 226 16.59 -20.97 6.62
C LYS A 226 15.45 -20.23 5.90
N THR A 227 14.37 -19.92 6.62
CA THR A 227 13.22 -19.18 6.07
C THR A 227 13.62 -17.80 5.57
N LEU A 228 14.41 -17.05 6.34
CA LEU A 228 14.95 -15.76 5.93
C LEU A 228 15.86 -15.88 4.70
N ALA A 229 16.65 -16.95 4.60
CA ALA A 229 17.49 -17.19 3.43
C ALA A 229 16.66 -17.49 2.17
N GLU A 230 15.58 -18.26 2.29
CA GLU A 230 14.64 -18.52 1.18
C GLU A 230 13.94 -17.23 0.74
N GLN A 231 13.42 -16.44 1.68
CA GLN A 231 12.83 -15.12 1.40
C GLN A 231 13.83 -14.19 0.72
N ARG A 232 15.08 -14.15 1.20
CA ARG A 232 16.14 -13.33 0.62
C ARG A 232 16.50 -13.74 -0.80
N GLN A 233 16.42 -15.04 -1.12
CA GLN A 233 16.63 -15.51 -2.49
C GLN A 233 15.53 -15.01 -3.42
N ASP A 234 14.27 -15.02 -2.97
CA ASP A 234 13.13 -14.49 -3.73
C ASP A 234 13.25 -12.96 -3.91
N GLU A 235 13.64 -12.23 -2.85
CA GLU A 235 13.91 -10.78 -2.90
C GLU A 235 15.01 -10.45 -3.92
N ILE A 236 16.13 -11.18 -3.88
CA ILE A 236 17.24 -11.00 -4.84
C ILE A 236 16.79 -11.35 -6.26
N ALA A 237 15.99 -12.40 -6.45
CA ALA A 237 15.47 -12.75 -7.77
C ALA A 237 14.57 -11.64 -8.34
N ALA A 238 13.68 -11.08 -7.51
CA ALA A 238 12.83 -9.96 -7.88
C ALA A 238 13.65 -8.68 -8.16
N GLU A 239 14.69 -8.40 -7.35
CA GLU A 239 15.58 -7.26 -7.59
C GLU A 239 16.37 -7.42 -8.88
N LYS A 240 16.89 -8.62 -9.18
CA LYS A 240 17.56 -8.89 -10.47
C LYS A 240 16.64 -8.55 -11.63
N GLN A 241 15.39 -8.99 -11.57
CA GLN A 241 14.39 -8.72 -12.58
C GLN A 241 14.14 -7.21 -12.74
N SER A 242 13.72 -6.54 -11.67
CA SER A 242 13.35 -5.12 -11.69
C SER A 242 14.52 -4.20 -12.04
N ALA A 243 15.71 -4.44 -11.48
CA ALA A 243 16.88 -3.62 -11.75
C ALA A 243 17.41 -3.82 -13.18
N THR A 244 17.28 -5.02 -13.75
CA THR A 244 17.75 -5.28 -15.13
C THR A 244 16.85 -4.62 -16.16
N ILE A 245 15.52 -4.74 -16.03
CA ILE A 245 14.60 -4.05 -16.94
C ILE A 245 14.74 -2.54 -16.81
N ALA A 246 14.89 -2.00 -15.60
CA ALA A 246 15.13 -0.58 -15.37
C ALA A 246 16.37 -0.07 -16.13
N VAL A 247 17.50 -0.79 -16.05
CA VAL A 247 18.72 -0.42 -16.81
C VAL A 247 18.50 -0.49 -18.32
N ALA A 248 17.76 -1.50 -18.82
CA ALA A 248 17.44 -1.61 -20.24
C ALA A 248 16.57 -0.44 -20.73
N VAL A 249 15.56 -0.07 -19.93
CA VAL A 249 14.66 1.06 -20.16
C VAL A 249 15.43 2.39 -20.12
N ASP A 250 16.31 2.59 -19.14
CA ASP A 250 17.13 3.80 -19.01
C ASP A 250 18.08 4.01 -20.19
N ASN A 251 18.62 2.91 -20.74
CA ASN A 251 19.48 2.97 -21.92
C ASN A 251 18.72 3.31 -23.21
N ALA A 252 17.39 3.15 -23.24
CA ALA A 252 16.57 3.43 -24.41
C ALA A 252 16.17 4.92 -24.50
N GLU A 253 16.07 5.40 -25.73
CA GLU A 253 15.68 6.76 -26.07
C GLU A 253 14.24 6.75 -26.63
N VAL A 254 13.32 7.43 -25.95
CA VAL A 254 11.96 7.65 -26.48
C VAL A 254 12.02 8.79 -27.49
N LEU A 255 11.56 8.52 -28.71
CA LEU A 255 11.49 9.49 -29.80
C LEU A 255 10.16 10.25 -29.78
N LYS A 256 9.07 9.55 -29.50
CA LYS A 256 7.72 10.09 -29.28
C LYS A 256 6.88 9.08 -28.52
N TYR A 257 5.90 9.55 -27.77
CA TYR A 257 4.87 8.71 -27.17
C TYR A 257 3.72 8.48 -28.16
N PRO A 258 3.07 7.29 -28.14
CA PRO A 258 1.82 7.09 -28.84
C PRO A 258 0.73 8.06 -28.35
N GLU A 259 -0.06 8.57 -29.30
CA GLU A 259 -1.09 9.57 -29.04
C GLU A 259 -2.15 9.02 -28.06
N GLY A 260 -2.44 9.76 -26.99
CA GLY A 260 -3.46 9.42 -25.99
C GLY A 260 -3.02 8.42 -24.92
N VAL A 261 -1.93 7.68 -25.13
CA VAL A 261 -1.56 6.59 -24.20
C VAL A 261 -1.05 7.12 -22.88
N VAL A 262 -0.24 8.19 -22.89
CA VAL A 262 0.21 8.84 -21.65
C VAL A 262 -0.99 9.42 -20.90
N GLU A 263 -1.91 10.06 -21.61
CA GLU A 263 -3.13 10.63 -21.06
C GLU A 263 -4.05 9.56 -20.45
N ASP A 264 -4.18 8.39 -21.07
CA ASP A 264 -4.94 7.26 -20.54
C ASP A 264 -4.36 6.76 -19.22
N TYR A 265 -3.03 6.59 -19.14
CA TYR A 265 -2.33 6.23 -17.91
C TYR A 265 -2.49 7.29 -16.81
N MET A 266 -2.43 8.57 -17.18
CA MET A 266 -2.67 9.67 -16.24
C MET A 266 -4.10 9.64 -15.72
N ALA A 267 -5.09 9.47 -16.60
CA ALA A 267 -6.50 9.44 -16.26
C ALA A 267 -6.79 8.33 -15.24
N GLN A 268 -6.26 7.13 -15.45
CA GLN A 268 -6.43 6.01 -14.51
C GLN A 268 -5.90 6.34 -13.10
N GLN A 269 -4.71 6.92 -12.98
CA GLN A 269 -4.13 7.30 -11.68
C GLN A 269 -4.89 8.44 -11.01
N ILE A 270 -5.36 9.42 -11.79
CA ILE A 270 -6.14 10.56 -11.27
C ILE A 270 -7.53 10.09 -10.82
N ASP A 271 -8.19 9.23 -11.60
CA ASP A 271 -9.51 8.70 -11.29
C ASP A 271 -9.49 7.80 -10.05
N TYR A 272 -8.39 7.06 -9.84
CA TYR A 272 -8.16 6.35 -8.59
C TYR A 272 -8.16 7.31 -7.40
N VAL A 273 -7.43 8.43 -7.48
CA VAL A 273 -7.41 9.43 -6.40
C VAL A 273 -8.76 10.12 -6.21
N ARG A 274 -9.48 10.42 -7.29
CA ARG A 274 -10.85 10.97 -7.23
C ARG A 274 -11.82 10.01 -6.54
N TYR A 275 -11.68 8.71 -6.79
CA TYR A 275 -12.48 7.69 -6.12
C TYR A 275 -12.24 7.70 -4.61
N TYR A 276 -10.98 7.75 -4.15
CA TYR A 276 -10.68 7.89 -2.72
C TYR A 276 -11.19 9.20 -2.14
N ALA A 277 -10.99 10.33 -2.83
CA ALA A 277 -11.53 11.61 -2.39
C ALA A 277 -13.05 11.53 -2.13
N THR A 278 -13.78 10.89 -3.05
CA THR A 278 -15.23 10.65 -2.90
C THR A 278 -15.56 9.77 -1.69
N MET A 279 -14.81 8.69 -1.45
CA MET A 279 -15.01 7.84 -0.26
C MET A 279 -14.81 8.60 1.07
N TYR A 280 -13.94 9.62 1.07
CA TYR A 280 -13.71 10.48 2.23
C TYR A 280 -14.60 11.72 2.25
N GLY A 281 -15.54 11.88 1.30
CA GLY A 281 -16.39 13.06 1.20
C GLY A 281 -15.63 14.36 0.89
N MET A 282 -14.47 14.25 0.25
CA MET A 282 -13.57 15.36 -0.07
C MET A 282 -13.60 15.66 -1.57
N SER A 283 -13.30 16.90 -1.94
CA SER A 283 -12.94 17.23 -3.32
C SER A 283 -11.58 16.60 -3.68
N TYR A 284 -11.30 16.44 -4.98
CA TYR A 284 -10.00 15.95 -5.45
C TYR A 284 -8.85 16.87 -4.98
N GLU A 285 -9.07 18.18 -5.08
CA GLU A 285 -8.11 19.20 -4.68
C GLU A 285 -7.80 19.12 -3.18
N ASP A 286 -8.84 19.02 -2.34
CA ASP A 286 -8.67 18.92 -0.89
C ASP A 286 -8.00 17.61 -0.51
N PHE A 287 -8.34 16.50 -1.17
CA PHE A 287 -7.74 15.21 -0.89
C PHE A 287 -6.25 15.19 -1.25
N VAL A 288 -5.88 15.68 -2.44
CA VAL A 288 -4.47 15.78 -2.86
C VAL A 288 -3.68 16.67 -1.89
N SER A 289 -4.25 17.81 -1.48
CA SER A 289 -3.62 18.72 -0.52
C SER A 289 -3.44 18.08 0.86
N ALA A 290 -4.51 17.47 1.41
CA ALA A 290 -4.50 16.93 2.76
C ALA A 290 -3.73 15.62 2.89
N ALA A 291 -3.86 14.71 1.92
CA ALA A 291 -3.26 13.37 1.98
C ALA A 291 -1.85 13.33 1.38
N LEU A 292 -1.59 14.08 0.30
CA LEU A 292 -0.32 14.04 -0.43
C LEU A 292 0.56 15.26 -0.15
N GLY A 293 0.02 16.33 0.46
CA GLY A 293 0.79 17.51 0.86
C GLY A 293 1.30 18.35 -0.31
N MET A 294 0.62 18.28 -1.47
CA MET A 294 0.97 18.99 -2.70
C MET A 294 -0.28 19.59 -3.35
N ASP A 295 -0.10 20.54 -4.27
CA ASP A 295 -1.22 21.01 -5.11
C ASP A 295 -1.46 20.06 -6.30
N THR A 296 -2.64 20.18 -6.92
CA THR A 296 -3.06 19.29 -8.02
C THR A 296 -2.16 19.39 -9.25
N ALA A 297 -1.59 20.55 -9.56
CA ALA A 297 -0.71 20.70 -10.71
C ALA A 297 0.64 20.00 -10.47
N ALA A 298 1.18 20.09 -9.25
CA ALA A 298 2.37 19.34 -8.84
C ALA A 298 2.11 17.83 -8.86
N TYR A 299 0.96 17.39 -8.35
CA TYR A 299 0.56 15.98 -8.38
C TYR A 299 0.43 15.45 -9.82
N GLU A 300 -0.31 16.16 -10.69
CA GLU A 300 -0.49 15.76 -12.09
C GLU A 300 0.81 15.77 -12.89
N ALA A 301 1.78 16.60 -12.52
CA ALA A 301 3.12 16.55 -13.11
C ALA A 301 3.90 15.29 -12.72
N GLU A 302 3.79 14.83 -11.46
CA GLU A 302 4.38 13.56 -11.03
C GLU A 302 3.65 12.36 -11.64
N VAL A 303 2.32 12.41 -11.73
CA VAL A 303 1.52 11.40 -12.45
C VAL A 303 1.91 11.33 -13.92
N ARG A 304 2.14 12.47 -14.58
CA ARG A 304 2.62 12.48 -15.97
C ARG A 304 3.99 11.81 -16.10
N LYS A 305 4.95 12.12 -15.24
CA LYS A 305 6.28 11.46 -15.28
C LYS A 305 6.17 9.95 -15.06
N SER A 306 5.32 9.54 -14.13
CA SER A 306 5.01 8.13 -13.87
C SER A 306 4.41 7.45 -15.10
N ALA A 307 3.39 8.07 -15.72
CA ALA A 307 2.75 7.58 -16.95
C ALA A 307 3.75 7.50 -18.12
N GLU A 308 4.55 8.54 -18.35
CA GLU A 308 5.61 8.57 -19.36
C GLU A 308 6.64 7.45 -19.16
N GLN A 309 6.97 7.12 -17.90
CA GLN A 309 7.88 6.02 -17.58
C GLN A 309 7.22 4.65 -17.86
N SER A 310 5.96 4.45 -17.50
CA SER A 310 5.22 3.21 -17.81
C SER A 310 5.12 2.97 -19.31
N VAL A 311 4.73 4.00 -20.08
CA VAL A 311 4.65 3.90 -21.56
C VAL A 311 6.03 3.68 -22.17
N LYS A 312 7.08 4.28 -21.61
CA LYS A 312 8.46 4.02 -22.03
C LYS A 312 8.84 2.56 -21.82
N GLU A 313 8.53 1.98 -20.66
CA GLU A 313 8.79 0.57 -20.37
C GLU A 313 8.05 -0.35 -21.35
N GLU A 314 6.77 -0.10 -21.61
CA GLU A 314 5.99 -0.86 -22.59
C GLU A 314 6.63 -0.81 -23.97
N LEU A 315 6.96 0.40 -24.46
CA LEU A 315 7.63 0.58 -25.75
C LEU A 315 8.93 -0.22 -25.83
N VAL A 316 9.75 -0.18 -24.77
CA VAL A 316 11.04 -0.89 -24.72
C VAL A 316 10.83 -2.40 -24.72
N VAL A 317 9.89 -2.92 -23.94
CA VAL A 317 9.58 -4.36 -23.89
C VAL A 317 9.09 -4.84 -25.25
N TRP A 318 8.15 -4.14 -25.87
CA TRP A 318 7.66 -4.45 -27.21
C TRP A 318 8.79 -4.40 -28.26
N ALA A 319 9.63 -3.36 -28.22
CA ALA A 319 10.72 -3.23 -29.17
C ALA A 319 11.81 -4.28 -28.98
N ILE A 320 12.12 -4.71 -27.75
CA ILE A 320 13.03 -5.82 -27.50
C ILE A 320 12.41 -7.12 -27.99
N ALA A 321 11.13 -7.37 -27.71
CA ALA A 321 10.43 -8.56 -28.19
C ALA A 321 10.46 -8.66 -29.72
N GLU A 322 10.25 -7.54 -30.45
CA GLU A 322 10.40 -7.48 -31.90
C GLU A 322 11.84 -7.74 -32.34
N ALA A 323 12.82 -7.06 -31.74
CA ALA A 323 14.23 -7.20 -32.09
C ALA A 323 14.77 -8.64 -31.87
N GLU A 324 14.27 -9.33 -30.85
CA GLU A 324 14.62 -10.71 -30.52
C GLU A 324 13.73 -11.75 -31.22
N ASN A 325 12.73 -11.30 -31.99
CA ASN A 325 11.78 -12.16 -32.71
C ASN A 325 11.01 -13.11 -31.78
N PHE A 326 10.59 -12.62 -30.61
CA PHE A 326 9.73 -13.41 -29.73
C PHE A 326 8.37 -13.68 -30.38
N THR A 327 7.88 -14.90 -30.16
CA THR A 327 6.59 -15.36 -30.69
C THR A 327 5.83 -16.08 -29.60
N ILE A 328 4.54 -15.80 -29.48
CA ILE A 328 3.67 -16.47 -28.50
C ILE A 328 3.01 -17.67 -29.17
N SER A 329 3.31 -18.88 -28.69
CA SER A 329 2.62 -20.08 -29.15
C SER A 329 1.17 -20.12 -28.64
N GLU A 330 0.29 -20.79 -29.38
CA GLU A 330 -1.10 -21.03 -28.94
C GLU A 330 -1.14 -21.76 -27.60
N GLU A 331 -0.22 -22.72 -27.39
CA GLU A 331 -0.10 -23.44 -26.12
C GLU A 331 0.24 -22.50 -24.96
N ARG A 332 1.23 -21.60 -25.12
CA ARG A 332 1.60 -20.64 -24.08
C ARG A 332 0.47 -19.68 -23.77
N ARG A 333 -0.25 -19.20 -24.79
CA ARG A 333 -1.43 -18.34 -24.61
C ARG A 333 -2.54 -19.07 -23.85
N ALA A 334 -2.80 -20.33 -24.19
CA ALA A 334 -3.81 -21.15 -23.51
C ALA A 334 -3.42 -21.46 -22.06
N GLU A 335 -2.14 -21.71 -21.78
CA GLU A 335 -1.63 -21.87 -20.42
C GLU A 335 -1.84 -20.61 -19.59
N GLU A 336 -1.52 -19.44 -20.16
CA GLU A 336 -1.66 -18.17 -19.45
C GLU A 336 -3.12 -17.83 -19.17
N LEU A 337 -4.00 -17.99 -20.16
CA LEU A 337 -5.43 -17.81 -19.97
C LEU A 337 -5.97 -18.74 -18.88
N LYS A 338 -5.56 -20.01 -18.87
CA LYS A 338 -5.97 -20.96 -17.83
C LYS A 338 -5.50 -20.53 -16.44
N SER A 339 -4.26 -20.03 -16.33
CA SER A 339 -3.71 -19.54 -15.08
C SER A 339 -4.44 -18.30 -14.57
N LEU A 340 -4.76 -17.36 -15.47
CA LEU A 340 -5.56 -16.18 -15.17
C LEU A 340 -6.95 -16.54 -14.66
N LEU A 341 -7.68 -17.37 -15.39
CA LEU A 341 -9.04 -17.79 -15.04
C LEU A 341 -9.09 -18.53 -13.70
N ALA A 342 -8.11 -19.41 -13.44
CA ALA A 342 -8.01 -20.11 -12.16
C ALA A 342 -7.67 -19.19 -10.98
N TYR A 343 -6.95 -18.09 -11.21
CA TYR A 343 -6.63 -17.12 -10.16
C TYR A 343 -7.85 -16.30 -9.75
N TYR A 344 -8.66 -15.87 -10.72
CA TYR A 344 -9.87 -15.09 -10.48
C TYR A 344 -11.13 -15.94 -10.23
N ASP A 345 -11.03 -17.26 -10.34
CA ASP A 345 -12.15 -18.22 -10.20
C ASP A 345 -13.27 -18.03 -11.23
N TYR A 346 -12.88 -17.89 -12.51
CA TYR A 346 -13.79 -17.81 -13.66
C TYR A 346 -13.63 -19.01 -14.59
N GLU A 347 -14.71 -19.40 -15.28
CA GLU A 347 -14.70 -20.53 -16.23
C GLU A 347 -14.18 -20.12 -17.62
N ASP A 348 -14.41 -18.87 -18.02
CA ASP A 348 -14.08 -18.34 -19.34
C ASP A 348 -13.78 -16.83 -19.31
N LEU A 349 -13.11 -16.36 -20.37
CA LEU A 349 -12.67 -14.97 -20.48
C LEU A 349 -13.82 -13.98 -20.57
N ALA A 350 -14.91 -14.33 -21.25
CA ALA A 350 -16.04 -13.43 -21.48
C ALA A 350 -16.75 -13.13 -20.17
N SER A 351 -17.02 -14.16 -19.36
CA SER A 351 -17.61 -14.03 -18.01
C SER A 351 -16.75 -13.16 -17.09
N MET A 352 -15.43 -13.29 -17.16
CA MET A 352 -14.50 -12.44 -16.40
C MET A 352 -14.54 -11.00 -16.91
N CYS A 353 -14.45 -10.80 -18.23
CA CYS A 353 -14.51 -9.48 -18.86
C CYS A 353 -15.81 -8.74 -18.51
N GLU A 354 -16.96 -9.42 -18.57
CA GLU A 354 -18.26 -8.85 -18.18
C GLU A 354 -18.26 -8.42 -16.71
N ALA A 355 -17.74 -9.25 -15.80
CA ALA A 355 -17.74 -8.97 -14.37
C ALA A 355 -16.89 -7.74 -13.99
N TYR A 356 -15.79 -7.52 -14.69
CA TYR A 356 -14.86 -6.41 -14.45
C TYR A 356 -15.05 -5.21 -15.40
N GLY A 357 -15.93 -5.34 -16.41
CA GLY A 357 -16.17 -4.32 -17.42
C GLY A 357 -15.06 -4.18 -18.46
N PHE A 358 -14.20 -5.19 -18.62
CA PHE A 358 -13.14 -5.19 -19.63
C PHE A 358 -13.64 -5.69 -20.99
N SER A 359 -12.98 -5.28 -22.08
CA SER A 359 -13.14 -5.96 -23.37
C SER A 359 -12.23 -7.19 -23.44
N GLU A 360 -12.66 -8.22 -24.17
CA GLU A 360 -11.81 -9.39 -24.43
C GLU A 360 -10.52 -8.99 -25.19
N ASP A 361 -10.61 -7.97 -26.06
CA ASP A 361 -9.46 -7.44 -26.79
C ASP A 361 -8.44 -6.80 -25.85
N TYR A 362 -8.90 -5.97 -24.90
CA TYR A 362 -8.04 -5.43 -23.83
C TYR A 362 -7.35 -6.56 -23.08
N MET A 363 -8.09 -7.57 -22.63
CA MET A 363 -7.49 -8.68 -21.88
C MET A 363 -6.51 -9.51 -22.71
N ASN A 364 -6.80 -9.73 -23.99
CA ASN A 364 -5.88 -10.40 -24.90
C ASN A 364 -4.60 -9.61 -25.15
N ARG A 365 -4.68 -8.27 -25.22
CA ARG A 365 -3.51 -7.38 -25.32
C ARG A 365 -2.68 -7.40 -24.04
N THR A 366 -3.32 -7.28 -22.88
CA THR A 366 -2.65 -7.33 -21.57
C THR A 366 -1.94 -8.67 -21.36
N MET A 367 -2.56 -9.79 -21.75
CA MET A 367 -1.93 -11.11 -21.70
C MET A 367 -0.76 -11.24 -22.70
N THR A 368 -0.86 -10.63 -23.87
CA THR A 368 0.23 -10.60 -24.85
C THR A 368 1.43 -9.84 -24.28
N TYR A 369 1.17 -8.66 -23.71
CA TYR A 369 2.18 -7.86 -23.04
C TYR A 369 2.80 -8.61 -21.87
N SER A 370 2.02 -9.24 -20.99
CA SER A 370 2.55 -9.97 -19.84
C SER A 370 3.48 -11.12 -20.23
N ILE A 371 3.15 -11.84 -21.32
CA ILE A 371 4.01 -12.90 -21.86
C ILE A 371 5.32 -12.31 -22.38
N TYR A 372 5.27 -11.27 -23.21
CA TYR A 372 6.48 -10.61 -23.70
C TYR A 372 7.31 -9.99 -22.59
N TYR A 373 6.67 -9.39 -21.59
CA TYR A 373 7.35 -8.84 -20.42
C TYR A 373 8.21 -9.89 -19.73
N VAL A 374 7.63 -11.07 -19.47
CA VAL A 374 8.36 -12.18 -18.85
C VAL A 374 9.47 -12.71 -19.75
N ASP A 375 9.19 -12.94 -21.04
CA ASP A 375 10.20 -13.47 -21.97
C ASP A 375 11.38 -12.48 -22.15
N VAL A 376 11.10 -11.18 -22.24
CA VAL A 376 12.11 -10.11 -22.28
C VAL A 376 12.90 -10.09 -20.99
N MET A 377 12.25 -10.05 -19.84
CA MET A 377 12.90 -9.99 -18.54
C MET A 377 13.79 -11.21 -18.27
N ASP A 378 13.30 -12.42 -18.56
CA ASP A 378 14.08 -13.65 -18.41
C ASP A 378 15.34 -13.60 -19.29
N MET A 379 15.19 -13.19 -20.56
CA MET A 379 16.34 -12.99 -21.45
C MET A 379 17.31 -11.92 -20.94
N LEU A 380 16.80 -10.79 -20.45
CA LEU A 380 17.63 -9.71 -19.92
C LEU A 380 18.44 -10.19 -18.71
N VAL A 381 17.81 -10.90 -17.77
CA VAL A 381 18.46 -11.45 -16.57
C VAL A 381 19.49 -12.52 -16.93
N GLU A 382 19.19 -13.43 -17.87
CA GLU A 382 20.13 -14.44 -18.36
C GLU A 382 21.38 -13.82 -19.02
N ASN A 383 21.23 -12.64 -19.63
CA ASN A 383 22.31 -11.93 -20.30
C ASN A 383 23.00 -10.88 -19.42
N ALA A 384 22.57 -10.69 -18.17
CA ALA A 384 23.12 -9.71 -17.25
C ALA A 384 24.22 -10.29 -16.35
N THR A 385 25.15 -9.42 -15.94
CA THR A 385 26.12 -9.70 -14.88
C THR A 385 25.72 -8.92 -13.64
N PHE A 386 25.53 -9.63 -12.54
CA PHE A 386 25.14 -9.05 -11.26
C PHE A 386 26.35 -8.83 -10.35
N THR A 387 26.40 -7.67 -9.70
CA THR A 387 27.40 -7.31 -8.69
C THR A 387 26.68 -6.88 -7.40
N GLY A 388 27.39 -6.79 -6.27
CA GLY A 388 26.83 -6.24 -5.02
C GLY A 388 26.16 -7.26 -4.09
N ALA A 389 25.59 -8.36 -4.60
CA ALA A 389 25.14 -9.47 -3.76
C ALA A 389 26.36 -10.21 -3.18
N LYS A 390 26.70 -9.90 -1.92
CA LYS A 390 27.65 -10.70 -1.13
C LYS A 390 26.93 -11.72 -0.27
#